data_AF-A0A7C1ZTH2-F1
#
_entry.id   AF-A0A7C1ZTH2-F1
#
_cell.length_a   1.000
_cell.length_b   1.000
_cell.length_c   1.000
_cell.angle_alpha   90.00
_cell.angle_beta   90.00
_cell.angle_gamma   90.00
#
_symmetry.space_group_name_H-M   'P 1'
#
loop_
_entity.id
_entity.type
_entity.pdbx_description
1 polymer ?
#
loop_
_entity_poly.entity_id
_entity_poly.type
_entity_poly.pdbx_seq_one_letter_code
_entity_poly.pdbx_strand_id
1 'polypeptide(L)'
;MILSFAVGAFVMFLLHLKDNVPEDKVSTSPSKNPQKQDVKKPAEPKFDFYTLLPEMEVVVDKKNVPEKPVATSPPETVKPSTNTTEPEPQTNFMLQVGSFRKMSDADGFRAKLALLGIESKVQSVTIDNKDTWHRVQVGPIVGRNKADAMQKQLRENDIDSLLLKSKT
;
A
#
# COMPACT_ATOMS: atom_id res chain seq x y z
N MET A 1 14.58 23.05 -50.52
CA MET A 1 15.79 23.54 -49.82
C MET A 1 15.58 23.86 -48.33
N ILE A 2 14.37 23.75 -47.76
CA ILE A 2 14.13 24.09 -46.34
C ILE A 2 14.28 22.85 -45.43
N LEU A 3 14.00 21.66 -45.96
CA LEU A 3 14.04 20.40 -45.22
C LEU A 3 15.48 19.98 -44.84
N SER A 4 16.47 20.30 -45.67
CA SER A 4 17.89 20.03 -45.41
C SER A 4 18.45 20.88 -44.26
N PHE A 5 17.94 22.10 -44.10
CA PHE A 5 18.37 23.02 -43.04
C PHE A 5 17.87 22.58 -41.66
N ALA A 6 16.64 22.06 -41.58
CA ALA A 6 16.07 21.56 -40.33
C ALA A 6 16.86 20.37 -39.76
N VAL A 7 17.31 19.46 -40.62
CA VAL A 7 18.12 18.30 -40.20
C VAL A 7 19.50 18.76 -39.70
N GLY A 8 20.15 19.72 -40.37
CA GLY A 8 21.43 20.28 -39.94
C GLY A 8 21.34 20.99 -38.58
N ALA A 9 20.28 21.78 -38.38
CA ALA A 9 20.04 22.46 -37.10
C ALA A 9 19.79 21.47 -35.96
N PHE A 10 19.06 20.38 -36.21
CA PHE A 10 18.80 19.35 -35.21
C PHE A 10 20.05 18.56 -34.81
N VAL A 11 20.91 18.22 -35.78
CA VAL A 11 22.20 17.55 -35.48
C VAL A 11 23.14 18.49 -34.71
N MET A 12 23.19 19.78 -35.06
CA MET A 12 23.99 20.77 -34.34
C MET A 12 23.46 20.98 -32.90
N PHE A 13 22.14 20.97 -32.71
CA PHE A 13 21.50 21.04 -31.40
C PHE A 13 21.83 19.81 -30.52
N LEU A 14 21.88 18.61 -31.09
CA LEU A 14 22.28 17.40 -30.35
C LEU A 14 23.76 17.41 -29.95
N LEU A 15 24.65 17.97 -30.77
CA LEU A 15 26.04 18.19 -30.37
C LEU A 15 26.13 19.26 -29.27
N HIS A 16 25.34 20.33 -29.38
CA HIS A 16 25.29 21.39 -28.36
C HIS A 16 24.78 20.88 -27.00
N LEU A 17 23.83 19.94 -26.97
CA LEU A 17 23.36 19.30 -25.74
C LEU A 17 24.43 18.41 -25.09
N LYS A 18 25.30 17.78 -25.89
CA LYS A 18 26.40 16.97 -25.34
C LYS A 18 27.48 17.83 -24.68
N ASP A 19 27.70 19.03 -25.18
CA ASP A 19 28.70 19.96 -24.65
C ASP A 19 28.17 20.89 -23.53
N ASN A 20 26.84 21.15 -23.48
CA ASN A 20 26.20 22.05 -22.52
C ASN A 20 25.06 21.40 -21.73
N VAL A 21 25.35 20.31 -20.99
CA VAL A 21 24.47 19.84 -19.92
C VAL A 21 24.63 20.78 -18.72
N PRO A 22 23.57 21.47 -18.25
CA PRO A 22 23.64 22.25 -17.02
C PRO A 22 23.89 21.30 -15.85
N GLU A 23 25.04 21.43 -15.20
CA GLU A 23 25.28 20.81 -13.90
C GLU A 23 24.25 21.38 -12.91
N ASP A 24 23.35 20.52 -12.41
CA ASP A 24 22.62 20.78 -11.17
C ASP A 24 23.64 21.16 -10.10
N LYS A 25 23.63 22.43 -9.68
CA LYS A 25 24.43 22.95 -8.57
C LYS A 25 23.98 22.30 -7.26
N VAL A 26 24.40 21.06 -7.01
CA VAL A 26 24.51 20.53 -5.65
C VAL A 26 25.79 21.15 -5.08
N SER A 27 25.63 22.27 -4.36
CA SER A 27 26.70 22.86 -3.56
C SER A 27 27.16 21.86 -2.51
N THR A 28 28.27 21.18 -2.82
CA THR A 28 29.17 20.58 -1.86
C THR A 28 30.25 21.61 -1.54
N SER A 29 30.21 22.18 -0.34
CA SER A 29 31.34 22.93 0.23
C SER A 29 32.02 22.05 1.28
N PRO A 30 33.29 21.65 1.09
CA PRO A 30 34.10 21.09 2.14
C PRO A 30 34.75 22.23 2.93
N SER A 31 34.43 22.37 4.22
CA SER A 31 35.27 23.16 5.13
C SER A 31 35.61 22.35 6.36
N LYS A 32 36.92 22.18 6.53
CA LYS A 32 37.61 21.45 7.59
C LYS A 32 38.17 22.50 8.55
N ASN A 33 37.65 22.57 9.78
CA ASN A 33 38.48 22.50 10.99
C ASN A 33 37.62 22.37 12.28
N PRO A 34 38.11 21.66 13.32
CA PRO A 34 37.34 21.32 14.50
C PRO A 34 37.51 22.37 15.59
N GLN A 35 36.41 22.90 16.12
CA GLN A 35 36.41 23.70 17.33
C GLN A 35 35.45 23.08 18.35
N LYS A 36 36.04 22.48 19.39
CA LYS A 36 35.39 22.16 20.67
C LYS A 36 34.68 23.41 21.18
N GLN A 37 33.40 23.29 21.55
CA GLN A 37 32.87 23.78 22.83
C GLN A 37 31.39 23.41 23.00
N ASP A 38 31.10 23.01 24.24
CA ASP A 38 29.79 22.92 24.91
C ASP A 38 28.70 21.99 24.35
N VAL A 39 28.80 20.72 24.74
CA VAL A 39 27.66 19.79 24.81
C VAL A 39 26.79 20.18 26.01
N LYS A 40 25.86 21.12 25.82
CA LYS A 40 24.62 21.11 26.62
C LYS A 40 23.70 20.05 26.02
N LYS A 41 23.78 18.86 26.61
CA LYS A 41 22.93 17.69 26.34
C LYS A 41 21.46 18.11 26.41
N PRO A 42 20.68 18.09 25.30
CA PRO A 42 19.24 18.06 25.39
C PRO A 42 18.86 16.71 26.01
N ALA A 43 17.97 16.73 27.01
CA ALA A 43 17.42 15.53 27.60
C ALA A 43 16.84 14.63 26.48
N GLU A 44 17.45 13.46 26.30
CA GLU A 44 16.89 12.40 25.47
C GLU A 44 15.52 12.01 26.05
N PRO A 45 14.45 11.96 25.24
CA PRO A 45 13.19 11.42 25.72
C PRO A 45 13.39 9.93 26.00
N LYS A 46 13.41 9.55 27.29
CA LYS A 46 13.22 8.16 27.69
C LYS A 46 11.81 7.76 27.31
N PHE A 47 11.69 6.93 26.29
CA PHE A 47 10.47 6.18 26.04
C PHE A 47 10.41 5.05 27.07
N ASP A 48 9.60 5.23 28.11
CA ASP A 48 9.11 4.12 28.92
C ASP A 48 8.06 3.38 28.09
N PHE A 49 8.55 2.49 27.21
CA PHE A 49 7.71 1.49 26.57
C PHE A 49 7.08 0.69 27.70
N TYR A 50 5.75 0.77 27.81
CA TYR A 50 4.97 -0.09 28.68
C TYR A 50 5.40 -1.55 28.49
N THR A 51 6.26 -1.97 29.39
CA THR A 51 6.60 -3.35 29.71
C THR A 51 5.38 -3.96 30.36
N LEU A 52 4.34 -4.23 29.59
CA LEU A 52 3.21 -5.05 30.02
C LEU A 52 2.69 -5.79 28.78
N LEU A 53 3.40 -6.84 28.39
CA LEU A 53 2.70 -8.02 27.87
C LEU A 53 2.44 -8.89 29.09
N PRO A 54 1.21 -8.91 29.66
CA PRO A 54 0.84 -10.01 30.53
C PRO A 54 0.99 -11.29 29.72
N GLU A 55 1.87 -12.18 30.16
CA GLU A 55 1.86 -13.58 29.78
C GLU A 55 0.48 -14.15 30.15
N MET A 56 -0.45 -14.18 29.19
CA MET A 56 -1.63 -15.02 29.30
C MET A 56 -1.23 -16.44 28.95
N GLU A 57 -0.52 -17.10 29.87
CA GLU A 57 -0.42 -18.56 29.90
C GLU A 57 -1.78 -19.10 30.35
N VAL A 58 -2.59 -19.56 29.39
CA VAL A 58 -3.81 -20.31 29.71
C VAL A 58 -3.42 -21.75 29.97
N VAL A 59 -3.26 -22.09 31.24
CA VAL A 59 -3.18 -23.47 31.73
C VAL A 59 -4.50 -24.17 31.42
N VAL A 60 -4.53 -25.04 30.40
CA VAL A 60 -5.66 -25.96 30.18
C VAL A 60 -5.36 -27.26 30.89
N ASP A 61 -5.48 -27.24 32.22
CA ASP A 61 -5.69 -28.46 33.00
C ASP A 61 -7.16 -28.86 32.88
N LYS A 62 -7.47 -29.70 31.88
CA LYS A 62 -8.66 -30.55 31.91
C LYS A 62 -8.29 -32.00 31.62
N LYS A 63 -7.76 -32.61 32.68
CA LYS A 63 -7.90 -34.02 33.03
C LYS A 63 -9.37 -34.44 32.88
N ASN A 64 -9.70 -35.19 31.83
CA ASN A 64 -10.39 -36.48 31.94
C ASN A 64 -10.65 -37.07 30.55
N VAL A 65 -9.87 -38.09 30.24
CA VAL A 65 -10.27 -39.20 29.35
C VAL A 65 -11.37 -39.97 30.07
N PRO A 66 -12.47 -40.32 29.37
CA PRO A 66 -12.83 -41.73 29.36
C PRO A 66 -13.18 -42.23 27.95
N GLU A 67 -12.40 -43.24 27.54
CA GLU A 67 -12.77 -44.50 26.88
C GLU A 67 -14.08 -44.59 26.04
N LYS A 68 -13.87 -45.02 24.78
CA LYS A 68 -14.81 -45.65 23.83
C LYS A 68 -15.50 -46.90 24.46
N PRO A 69 -16.72 -47.34 24.05
CA PRO A 69 -16.93 -47.95 22.73
C PRO A 69 -18.31 -47.79 22.04
N VAL A 70 -18.23 -47.79 20.70
CA VAL A 70 -19.14 -48.31 19.66
C VAL A 70 -20.61 -48.58 20.01
N ALA A 71 -21.53 -47.92 19.30
CA ALA A 71 -22.85 -48.44 18.97
C ALA A 71 -23.31 -47.96 17.58
N THR A 72 -23.97 -48.88 16.87
CA THR A 72 -24.34 -48.99 15.46
C THR A 72 -25.50 -48.09 14.97
N SER A 73 -25.32 -47.42 13.82
CA SER A 73 -26.25 -47.14 12.66
C SER A 73 -27.63 -46.45 12.90
N PRO A 74 -28.34 -45.86 11.88
CA PRO A 74 -28.06 -45.43 10.48
C PRO A 74 -28.46 -43.92 10.22
N PRO A 75 -28.43 -43.36 8.97
CA PRO A 75 -27.98 -41.98 8.71
C PRO A 75 -29.02 -40.90 8.99
N GLU A 76 -28.66 -39.93 9.85
CA GLU A 76 -29.40 -38.68 9.97
C GLU A 76 -29.01 -37.74 8.82
N THR A 77 -30.00 -37.47 7.97
CA THR A 77 -30.27 -36.20 7.29
C THR A 77 -29.15 -35.16 7.36
N VAL A 78 -28.55 -34.94 6.19
CA VAL A 78 -27.65 -33.81 5.90
C VAL A 78 -28.40 -32.50 6.18
N LYS A 79 -28.23 -31.97 7.40
CA LYS A 79 -28.49 -30.56 7.68
C LYS A 79 -27.51 -29.77 6.80
N PRO A 80 -27.97 -28.82 5.97
CA PRO A 80 -27.05 -27.88 5.37
C PRO A 80 -26.25 -27.26 6.48
N SER A 81 -24.93 -27.43 6.43
CA SER A 81 -23.99 -26.66 7.21
C SER A 81 -24.20 -25.20 6.80
N THR A 82 -25.12 -24.52 7.46
CA THR A 82 -25.06 -23.07 7.56
C THR A 82 -23.80 -22.82 8.35
N ASN A 83 -22.71 -22.54 7.62
CA ASN A 83 -21.58 -21.82 8.15
C ASN A 83 -22.16 -20.60 8.86
N THR A 84 -22.32 -20.72 10.18
CA THR A 84 -22.54 -19.59 11.09
C THR A 84 -21.28 -18.75 10.94
N THR A 85 -21.30 -17.89 9.93
CA THR A 85 -20.38 -16.78 9.82
C THR A 85 -20.85 -15.85 10.91
N GLU A 86 -20.20 -15.97 12.06
CA GLU A 86 -20.19 -14.95 13.09
C GLU A 86 -20.14 -13.59 12.39
N PRO A 87 -21.03 -12.62 12.73
CA PRO A 87 -21.09 -11.36 12.03
C PRO A 87 -19.76 -10.64 12.25
N GLU A 88 -18.84 -10.79 11.28
CA GLU A 88 -17.62 -10.02 11.28
C GLU A 88 -18.04 -8.54 11.34
N PRO A 89 -17.39 -7.74 12.20
CA PRO A 89 -17.67 -6.33 12.27
C PRO A 89 -17.59 -5.77 10.85
N GLN A 90 -18.66 -5.10 10.40
CA GLN A 90 -18.81 -4.51 9.06
C GLN A 90 -17.78 -3.39 8.86
N THR A 91 -16.52 -3.80 8.76
CA THR A 91 -15.38 -2.94 8.56
C THR A 91 -15.28 -2.73 7.06
N ASN A 92 -15.31 -1.47 6.67
CA ASN A 92 -15.09 -1.06 5.30
C ASN A 92 -13.58 -1.01 5.03
N PHE A 93 -13.19 -1.56 3.90
CA PHE A 93 -11.83 -1.59 3.40
C PHE A 93 -11.77 -0.88 2.04
N MET A 94 -10.64 -0.30 1.68
CA MET A 94 -10.36 0.22 0.35
C MET A 94 -9.02 -0.36 -0.11
N LEU A 95 -8.86 -0.60 -1.41
CA LEU A 95 -7.56 -1.01 -1.95
C LEU A 95 -6.99 0.13 -2.78
N GLN A 96 -5.84 0.68 -2.38
CA GLN A 96 -5.11 1.65 -3.20
C GLN A 96 -4.20 0.90 -4.17
N VAL A 97 -4.43 1.09 -5.46
CA VAL A 97 -3.75 0.37 -6.55
C VAL A 97 -2.70 1.22 -7.26
N GLY A 98 -2.69 2.53 -7.00
CA GLY A 98 -1.67 3.42 -7.56
C GLY A 98 -1.82 4.86 -7.09
N SER A 99 -0.76 5.64 -7.27
CA SER A 99 -0.72 7.09 -7.03
C SER A 99 0.09 7.74 -8.15
N PHE A 100 -0.55 8.64 -8.89
CA PHE A 100 0.04 9.27 -10.08
C PHE A 100 0.18 10.78 -9.88
N ARG A 101 1.17 11.38 -10.56
CA ARG A 101 1.35 12.84 -10.57
C ARG A 101 0.45 13.55 -11.58
N LYS A 102 0.04 12.85 -12.64
CA LYS A 102 -0.85 13.39 -13.68
C LYS A 102 -2.24 12.76 -13.56
N MET A 103 -3.27 13.59 -13.70
CA MET A 103 -4.66 13.13 -13.72
C MET A 103 -4.93 12.14 -14.86
N SER A 104 -4.34 12.39 -16.04
CA SER A 104 -4.48 11.52 -17.23
C SER A 104 -4.01 10.09 -16.97
N ASP A 105 -2.89 9.95 -16.26
CA ASP A 105 -2.29 8.64 -15.99
C ASP A 105 -3.15 7.86 -14.99
N ALA A 106 -3.69 8.56 -13.98
CA ALA A 106 -4.63 7.98 -13.03
C ALA A 106 -5.95 7.54 -13.69
N ASP A 107 -6.49 8.36 -14.60
CA ASP A 107 -7.72 8.04 -15.30
C ASP A 107 -7.52 6.90 -16.31
N GLY A 108 -6.38 6.88 -17.02
CA GLY A 108 -6.00 5.75 -17.86
C GLY A 108 -5.85 4.45 -17.07
N PHE A 109 -5.27 4.50 -15.87
CA PHE A 109 -5.19 3.33 -14.99
C PHE A 109 -6.56 2.89 -14.48
N ARG A 110 -7.43 3.83 -14.12
CA ARG A 110 -8.84 3.55 -13.79
C ARG A 110 -9.59 2.90 -14.95
N ALA A 111 -9.37 3.36 -16.18
CA ALA A 111 -9.95 2.75 -17.37
C ALA A 111 -9.43 1.32 -17.58
N LYS A 112 -8.13 1.08 -17.38
CA LYS A 112 -7.54 -0.28 -17.40
C LYS A 112 -8.23 -1.19 -16.38
N LEU A 113 -8.49 -0.71 -15.17
CA LEU A 113 -9.22 -1.47 -14.15
C LEU A 113 -10.69 -1.73 -14.56
N ALA A 114 -11.35 -0.75 -15.16
CA ALA A 114 -12.72 -0.90 -15.64
C ALA A 114 -12.83 -1.97 -16.74
N LEU A 115 -11.81 -2.11 -17.60
CA LEU A 115 -11.74 -3.20 -18.59
C LEU A 115 -11.63 -4.59 -17.95
N LEU A 116 -11.05 -4.67 -16.75
CA LEU A 116 -11.02 -5.90 -15.94
C LEU A 116 -12.30 -6.12 -15.13
N GLY A 117 -13.30 -5.24 -15.29
CA GLY A 117 -14.53 -5.25 -14.49
C GLY A 117 -14.33 -4.79 -13.05
N ILE A 118 -13.23 -4.11 -12.74
CA ILE A 118 -12.91 -3.64 -11.39
C ILE A 118 -13.24 -2.16 -11.28
N GLU A 119 -14.21 -1.84 -10.42
CA GLU A 119 -14.61 -0.46 -10.17
C GLU A 119 -13.57 0.28 -9.31
N SER A 120 -13.10 1.41 -9.81
CA SER A 120 -12.13 2.25 -9.11
C SER A 120 -12.47 3.74 -9.21
N LYS A 121 -11.96 4.50 -8.24
CA LYS A 121 -12.12 5.96 -8.10
C LYS A 121 -10.77 6.64 -8.01
N VAL A 122 -10.65 7.79 -8.68
CA VAL A 122 -9.49 8.67 -8.54
C VAL A 122 -9.76 9.72 -7.46
N GLN A 123 -8.83 9.87 -6.53
CA GLN A 123 -8.85 10.90 -5.49
C GLN A 123 -7.62 11.80 -5.62
N SER A 124 -7.84 13.11 -5.74
CA SER A 124 -6.76 14.10 -5.75
C SER A 124 -6.48 14.57 -4.33
N VAL A 125 -5.23 14.45 -3.88
CA VAL A 125 -4.78 14.92 -2.57
C VAL A 125 -3.54 15.79 -2.78
N THR A 126 -3.56 17.01 -2.25
CA THR A 126 -2.40 17.91 -2.25
C THR A 126 -1.72 17.86 -0.90
N ILE A 127 -0.45 17.47 -0.89
CA ILE A 127 0.42 17.39 0.29
C ILE A 127 1.26 18.67 0.32
N ASP A 128 1.27 19.35 1.48
CA ASP A 128 2.09 20.53 1.78
C ASP A 128 2.00 21.68 0.75
N ASN A 129 0.85 21.79 0.07
CA ASN A 129 0.58 22.75 -1.01
C ASN A 129 1.58 22.73 -2.19
N LYS A 130 2.37 21.66 -2.33
CA LYS A 130 3.37 21.52 -3.39
C LYS A 130 3.15 20.28 -4.24
N ASP A 131 2.70 19.20 -3.63
CA ASP A 131 2.63 17.90 -4.28
C ASP A 131 1.18 17.41 -4.39
N THR A 132 0.58 17.58 -5.58
CA THR A 132 -0.70 16.95 -5.90
C THR A 132 -0.50 15.53 -6.40
N TRP A 133 -1.21 14.60 -5.78
CA TRP A 133 -1.24 13.19 -6.14
C TRP A 133 -2.66 12.76 -6.49
N HIS A 134 -2.78 11.94 -7.52
CA HIS A 134 -4.02 11.34 -7.98
C HIS A 134 -3.98 9.85 -7.65
N ARG A 135 -4.63 9.47 -6.53
CA ARG A 135 -4.66 8.11 -6.01
C ARG A 135 -5.81 7.34 -6.65
N VAL A 136 -5.53 6.15 -7.17
CA VAL A 136 -6.56 5.25 -7.70
C VAL A 136 -6.87 4.21 -6.63
N GLN A 137 -8.14 4.13 -6.24
CA GLN A 137 -8.62 3.27 -5.16
C GLN A 137 -9.81 2.43 -5.62
N VAL A 138 -9.84 1.16 -5.23
CA VAL A 138 -10.89 0.19 -5.55
C VAL A 138 -11.81 0.04 -4.35
N GLY A 139 -13.10 0.32 -4.58
CA GLY A 139 -14.22 0.08 -3.67
C GLY A 139 -14.16 0.82 -2.33
N PRO A 140 -15.30 0.88 -1.64
CA PRO A 140 -15.41 0.40 -0.28
C PRO A 140 -15.85 -1.08 -0.31
N ILE A 141 -15.06 -1.95 0.30
CA ILE A 141 -15.27 -3.39 0.38
C ILE A 141 -15.61 -3.75 1.82
N VAL A 142 -16.78 -4.37 2.01
CA VAL A 142 -17.24 -4.76 3.35
C VAL A 142 -16.66 -6.13 3.71
N GLY A 143 -15.88 -6.18 4.79
CA GLY A 143 -15.33 -7.42 5.34
C GLY A 143 -13.95 -7.77 4.79
N ARG A 144 -13.14 -8.39 5.66
CA ARG A 144 -11.71 -8.63 5.39
C ARG A 144 -11.51 -9.65 4.27
N ASN A 145 -12.25 -10.76 4.32
CA ASN A 145 -12.17 -11.85 3.34
C ASN A 145 -12.42 -11.38 1.90
N LYS A 146 -13.40 -10.49 1.69
CA LYS A 146 -13.67 -9.92 0.35
C LYS A 146 -12.56 -9.00 -0.12
N ALA A 147 -11.97 -8.24 0.80
CA ALA A 147 -10.87 -7.33 0.47
C ALA A 147 -9.60 -8.12 0.09
N ASP A 148 -9.27 -9.18 0.81
CA ASP A 148 -8.14 -10.07 0.48
C ASP A 148 -8.38 -10.81 -0.86
N ALA A 149 -9.61 -11.25 -1.13
CA ALA A 149 -9.97 -11.84 -2.43
C ALA A 149 -9.79 -10.85 -3.59
N MET A 150 -10.24 -9.60 -3.43
CA MET A 150 -10.02 -8.54 -4.42
C MET A 150 -8.53 -8.23 -4.61
N GLN A 151 -7.76 -8.21 -3.52
CA GLN A 151 -6.32 -8.01 -3.56
C GLN A 151 -5.61 -9.11 -4.37
N LYS A 152 -6.04 -10.36 -4.19
CA LYS A 152 -5.55 -11.51 -4.95
C LYS A 152 -5.88 -11.39 -6.44
N GLN A 153 -7.11 -11.02 -6.78
CA GLN A 153 -7.54 -10.81 -8.17
C GLN A 153 -6.72 -9.70 -8.86
N LEU A 154 -6.43 -8.60 -8.15
CA LEU A 154 -5.57 -7.53 -8.66
C LEU A 154 -4.14 -8.05 -8.92
N ARG A 155 -3.58 -8.83 -7.99
CA ARG A 155 -2.26 -9.43 -8.14
C ARG A 155 -2.17 -10.41 -9.32
N GLU A 156 -3.22 -11.17 -9.58
CA GLU A 156 -3.31 -12.07 -10.76
C GLU A 156 -3.27 -11.33 -12.09
N ASN A 157 -3.59 -10.03 -12.09
CA ASN A 157 -3.51 -9.14 -13.25
C ASN A 157 -2.26 -8.25 -13.21
N ASP A 158 -1.24 -8.64 -12.43
CA ASP A 158 0.00 -7.89 -12.21
C ASP A 158 -0.24 -6.46 -11.68
N ILE A 159 -1.29 -6.27 -10.89
CA ILE A 159 -1.62 -4.99 -10.25
C ILE A 159 -1.35 -5.08 -8.75
N ASP A 160 -0.33 -4.37 -8.31
CA ASP A 160 -0.06 -4.20 -6.88
C ASP A 160 -1.13 -3.37 -6.21
N SER A 161 -1.41 -3.71 -4.94
CA SER A 161 -2.44 -3.03 -4.16
C SER A 161 -2.11 -2.99 -2.68
N LEU A 162 -2.40 -1.86 -2.06
CA LEU A 162 -2.30 -1.61 -0.64
C LEU A 162 -3.69 -1.64 -0.02
N LEU A 163 -3.91 -2.52 0.94
CA LEU A 163 -5.17 -2.61 1.68
C LEU A 163 -5.24 -1.56 2.78
N LEU A 164 -6.26 -0.70 2.75
CA LEU A 164 -6.55 0.32 3.75
C LEU A 164 -7.86 -0.03 4.46
N LYS A 165 -7.85 0.01 5.78
CA LYS A 165 -9.08 -0.01 6.58
C LYS A 165 -9.63 1.41 6.65
N SER A 166 -10.85 1.65 6.19
CA SER A 166 -11.46 2.97 6.37
C SER A 166 -11.87 3.10 7.83
N LYS A 167 -11.39 4.17 8.49
CA LYS A 167 -11.85 4.54 9.81
C LYS A 167 -13.21 5.22 9.65
N THR A 168 -14.26 4.53 10.09
CA THR A 168 -15.59 5.13 10.29
C THR A 168 -15.56 6.10 11.46
#